data_AF-A0A7X9AC68-F1
#
_entry.id   AF-A0A7X9AC68-F1
#
_cell.length_a   1.000
_cell.length_b   1.000
_cell.length_c   1.000
_cell.angle_alpha   90.00
_cell.angle_beta   90.00
_cell.angle_gamma   90.00
#
_symmetry.space_group_name_H-M   'P 1'
#
loop_
_entity.id
_entity.type
_entity.pdbx_description
1 polymer ?
#
loop_
_entity_poly.entity_id
_entity_poly.type
_entity_poly.pdbx_seq_one_letter_code
_entity_poly.pdbx_strand_id
1 'polypeptide(L)'
;MSENIENPVNSTAPESANTDFIRAIINEDIRTGKYRPEDIRTRFPPEPNGYLHIGHAKAICIDFGIAAEYGGKCNLRMDDTNPGKEDIEYVESIEEDIRWLGYSWDGPVRFASDYFQEMYEYAVMLIEQGLAYVDDQTAEEIRENRGTLTEPGKPSPWRDRSIAENLDLFERMKNGEFPDGIRVLRAKIDMVAPNMNLRDPV
;
A
#
# COMPACT_ATOMS: atom_id res chain seq x y z
N MET A 1 -6.38 66.40 2.39
CA MET A 1 -7.48 65.42 2.45
C MET A 1 -6.85 64.08 2.14
N SER A 2 -6.46 63.36 3.18
CA SER A 2 -5.78 62.08 3.11
C SER A 2 -6.72 61.11 3.80
N GLU A 3 -7.49 60.35 3.03
CA GLU A 3 -8.38 59.34 3.57
C GLU A 3 -7.58 58.05 3.77
N ASN A 4 -7.42 57.68 5.05
CA ASN A 4 -6.96 56.37 5.48
C ASN A 4 -8.05 55.35 5.13
N ILE A 5 -7.76 54.43 4.21
CA ILE A 5 -8.59 53.25 3.98
C ILE A 5 -8.03 52.15 4.88
N GLU A 6 -8.63 51.97 6.05
CA GLU A 6 -8.46 50.79 6.87
C GLU A 6 -9.08 49.58 6.14
N ASN A 7 -8.25 48.60 5.77
CA ASN A 7 -8.75 47.30 5.34
C ASN A 7 -9.23 46.54 6.58
N PRO A 8 -10.51 46.11 6.65
CA PRO A 8 -10.97 45.29 7.76
C PRO A 8 -10.31 43.92 7.64
N VAL A 9 -9.47 43.59 8.63
CA VAL A 9 -9.00 42.23 8.89
C VAL A 9 -10.23 41.39 9.19
N ASN A 10 -10.72 40.68 8.18
CA ASN A 10 -11.79 39.72 8.36
C ASN A 10 -11.20 38.47 9.03
N SER A 11 -11.05 38.57 10.35
CA SER A 11 -10.82 37.45 11.26
C SER A 11 -12.12 36.68 11.39
N THR A 12 -12.40 35.80 10.44
CA THR A 12 -13.35 34.71 10.63
C THR A 12 -12.54 33.42 10.54
N ALA A 13 -12.19 32.87 11.70
CA ALA A 13 -11.83 31.45 11.80
C ALA A 13 -12.94 30.65 11.08
N PRO A 14 -12.59 29.71 10.18
CA PRO A 14 -13.62 28.98 9.45
C PRO A 14 -14.51 28.25 10.45
N GLU A 15 -15.79 28.66 10.50
CA GLU A 15 -16.88 27.87 11.08
C GLU A 15 -16.75 26.44 10.57
N SER A 16 -16.88 25.47 11.49
CA SER A 16 -16.58 24.05 11.27
C SER A 16 -17.12 23.56 9.94
N ALA A 17 -16.28 23.61 8.90
CA ALA A 17 -16.58 23.04 7.61
C ALA A 17 -16.87 21.55 7.86
N ASN A 18 -17.87 21.03 7.17
CA ASN A 18 -18.16 19.60 7.11
C ASN A 18 -16.91 18.92 6.52
N THR A 19 -15.94 18.65 7.40
CA THR A 19 -14.68 18.01 7.08
C THR A 19 -14.99 16.53 6.97
N ASP A 20 -14.53 15.90 5.89
CA ASP A 20 -14.66 14.46 5.78
C ASP A 20 -13.88 13.77 6.89
N PHE A 21 -14.21 12.49 7.12
CA PHE A 21 -13.66 11.73 8.23
C PHE A 21 -12.13 11.60 8.19
N ILE A 22 -11.48 11.67 7.02
CA ILE A 22 -10.02 11.58 6.91
C ILE A 22 -9.39 12.85 7.48
N ARG A 23 -9.88 14.02 7.06
CA ARG A 23 -9.44 15.32 7.61
C ARG A 23 -9.72 15.43 9.11
N ALA A 24 -10.85 14.91 9.57
CA ALA A 24 -11.16 14.86 11.00
C ALA A 24 -10.11 14.06 11.81
N ILE A 25 -9.68 12.90 11.29
CA ILE A 25 -8.63 12.07 11.92
C ILE A 25 -7.28 12.82 11.91
N ILE A 26 -6.90 13.41 10.77
CA ILE A 26 -5.64 14.16 10.66
C ILE A 26 -5.62 15.35 11.63
N ASN A 27 -6.73 16.09 11.71
CA ASN A 27 -6.86 17.21 12.64
C ASN A 27 -6.71 16.76 14.09
N GLU A 28 -7.27 15.60 14.46
CA GLU A 28 -7.13 15.05 15.80
C GLU A 28 -5.68 14.59 16.10
N ASP A 29 -5.03 13.93 15.14
CA ASP A 29 -3.62 13.53 15.26
C ASP A 29 -2.69 14.75 15.41
N ILE A 30 -2.97 15.85 14.72
CA ILE A 30 -2.25 17.12 14.89
C ILE A 30 -2.57 17.76 16.24
N ARG A 31 -3.85 17.81 16.62
CA ARG A 31 -4.31 18.40 17.89
C ARG A 31 -3.72 17.69 19.12
N THR A 32 -3.55 16.36 19.03
CA THR A 32 -2.95 15.55 20.09
C THR A 32 -1.41 15.57 20.07
N GLY A 33 -0.81 16.21 19.06
CA GLY A 33 0.64 16.31 18.91
C GLY A 33 1.31 15.01 18.45
N LYS A 34 0.54 14.05 17.93
CA LYS A 34 1.07 12.79 17.37
C LYS A 34 1.90 13.06 16.12
N TYR A 35 1.46 14.02 15.29
CA TYR A 35 2.18 14.51 14.11
C TYR A 35 2.12 16.03 14.03
N ARG A 36 3.12 16.66 13.41
CA ARG A 36 3.00 18.06 12.97
C ARG A 36 2.35 18.10 11.58
N PRO A 37 1.70 19.22 11.17
CA PRO A 37 1.11 19.34 9.84
C PRO A 37 2.09 18.99 8.70
N GLU A 38 3.33 19.46 8.80
CA GLU A 38 4.38 19.20 7.81
C GLU A 38 4.90 17.75 7.82
N ASP A 39 4.51 16.92 8.80
CA ASP A 39 4.83 15.49 8.87
C ASP A 39 3.84 14.64 8.08
N ILE A 40 2.72 15.21 7.61
CA ILE A 40 1.72 14.45 6.84
C ILE A 40 2.35 13.93 5.54
N ARG A 41 2.28 12.61 5.35
CA ARG A 41 2.75 11.89 4.15
C ARG A 41 1.60 11.08 3.56
N THR A 42 1.20 11.41 2.34
CA THR A 42 0.22 10.65 1.56
C THR A 42 0.90 10.04 0.34
N ARG A 43 0.17 9.19 -0.39
CA ARG A 43 0.64 8.63 -1.66
C ARG A 43 -0.52 8.29 -2.58
N PHE A 44 -0.34 8.46 -3.87
CA PHE A 44 -1.21 7.89 -4.89
C PHE A 44 -0.46 6.72 -5.56
N PRO A 45 -0.89 5.46 -5.35
CA PRO A 45 -0.16 4.28 -5.81
C PRO A 45 -0.90 3.48 -6.89
N PRO A 46 -1.01 3.98 -8.13
CA PRO A 46 -1.64 3.22 -9.22
C PRO A 46 -0.75 2.06 -9.68
N GLU A 47 -1.37 0.98 -10.13
CA GLU A 47 -0.69 -0.05 -10.93
C GLU A 47 -0.47 0.52 -12.36
N PRO A 48 0.74 0.46 -12.93
CA PRO A 48 1.01 1.00 -14.27
C PRO A 48 0.61 0.02 -15.37
N ASN A 49 -0.65 -0.44 -15.37
CA ASN A 49 -1.19 -1.43 -16.30
C ASN A 49 -2.45 -0.96 -17.07
N GLY A 50 -2.75 0.33 -16.99
CA GLY A 50 -3.88 0.95 -17.67
C GLY A 50 -3.95 2.46 -17.48
N TYR A 51 -4.73 3.12 -18.33
CA TYR A 51 -4.96 4.56 -18.24
C TYR A 51 -5.85 4.94 -17.04
N LEU A 52 -5.60 6.12 -16.48
CA LEU A 52 -6.47 6.62 -15.44
C LEU A 52 -7.84 7.03 -16.01
N HIS A 53 -8.91 6.61 -15.33
CA HIS A 53 -10.25 7.12 -15.56
C HIS A 53 -10.73 8.05 -14.42
N ILE A 54 -11.89 8.68 -14.60
CA ILE A 54 -12.49 9.64 -13.64
C ILE A 54 -12.59 9.13 -12.18
N GLY A 55 -12.71 7.82 -11.97
CA GLY A 55 -12.67 7.23 -10.62
C GLY A 55 -11.37 7.52 -9.86
N HIS A 56 -10.22 7.58 -10.56
CA HIS A 56 -8.92 7.87 -9.95
C HIS A 56 -8.78 9.33 -9.55
N ALA A 57 -9.47 10.25 -10.24
CA ALA A 57 -9.44 11.67 -9.89
C ALA A 57 -9.86 11.91 -8.43
N LYS A 58 -10.81 11.12 -7.90
CA LYS A 58 -11.18 11.19 -6.48
C LYS A 58 -10.02 10.87 -5.56
N ALA A 59 -9.29 9.78 -5.82
CA ALA A 59 -8.14 9.38 -5.01
C ALA A 59 -7.01 10.41 -5.12
N ILE A 60 -6.70 10.89 -6.33
CA ILE A 60 -5.71 11.95 -6.57
C ILE A 60 -6.06 13.21 -5.76
N CYS A 61 -7.29 13.72 -5.88
CA CYS A 61 -7.71 14.92 -5.14
C CYS A 61 -7.65 14.74 -3.61
N ILE A 62 -7.88 13.52 -3.11
CA ILE A 62 -7.75 13.22 -1.68
C ILE A 62 -6.27 13.19 -1.28
N ASP A 63 -5.46 12.35 -1.93
CA ASP A 63 -4.07 12.13 -1.53
C ASP A 63 -3.21 13.38 -1.69
N PHE A 64 -3.25 14.02 -2.87
CA PHE A 64 -2.48 15.24 -3.14
C PHE A 64 -3.10 16.47 -2.45
N GLY A 65 -4.43 16.57 -2.42
CA GLY A 65 -5.11 17.69 -1.77
C GLY A 65 -4.85 17.74 -0.27
N ILE A 66 -4.89 16.59 0.42
CA ILE A 66 -4.54 16.52 1.85
C ILE A 66 -3.09 16.94 2.07
N ALA A 67 -2.13 16.42 1.30
CA ALA A 67 -0.73 16.86 1.46
C ALA A 67 -0.58 18.37 1.29
N ALA A 68 -1.23 18.96 0.28
CA ALA A 68 -1.18 20.41 0.04
C ALA A 68 -1.81 21.22 1.18
N GLU A 69 -2.98 20.82 1.68
CA GLU A 69 -3.72 21.51 2.75
C GLU A 69 -2.94 21.60 4.06
N TYR A 70 -2.20 20.55 4.41
CA TYR A 70 -1.44 20.48 5.66
C TYR A 70 0.04 20.86 5.52
N GLY A 71 0.49 21.24 4.31
CA GLY A 71 1.92 21.49 4.06
C GLY A 71 2.78 20.22 4.15
N GLY A 72 2.16 19.05 3.95
CA GLY A 72 2.79 17.75 3.90
C GLY A 72 3.37 17.42 2.52
N LYS A 73 3.60 16.14 2.27
CA LYS A 73 4.19 15.62 1.03
C LYS A 73 3.38 14.44 0.50
N CYS A 74 3.10 14.42 -0.80
CA CYS A 74 2.42 13.31 -1.47
C CYS A 74 3.39 12.64 -2.45
N ASN A 75 3.54 11.32 -2.35
CA ASN A 75 4.35 10.54 -3.25
C ASN A 75 3.51 10.01 -4.43
N LEU A 76 4.03 10.07 -5.65
CA LEU A 76 3.58 9.20 -6.72
C LEU A 76 4.40 7.91 -6.67
N ARG A 77 3.73 6.77 -6.55
CA ARG A 77 4.39 5.45 -6.52
C ARG A 77 3.73 4.53 -7.53
N MET A 78 4.46 4.02 -8.51
CA MET A 78 3.93 2.94 -9.35
C MET A 78 3.93 1.65 -8.53
N ASP A 79 2.78 1.00 -8.39
CA ASP A 79 2.67 -0.30 -7.71
C ASP A 79 2.97 -1.42 -8.72
N ASP A 80 4.24 -1.45 -9.15
CA ASP A 80 4.75 -2.23 -10.29
C ASP A 80 5.27 -3.62 -9.87
N THR A 81 4.41 -4.36 -9.15
CA THR A 81 4.76 -5.69 -8.61
C THR A 81 4.40 -6.85 -9.53
N ASN A 82 3.77 -6.57 -10.68
CA ASN A 82 3.30 -7.55 -11.66
C ASN A 82 4.04 -7.38 -13.01
N PRO A 83 5.14 -8.13 -13.23
CA PRO A 83 6.00 -7.93 -14.40
C PRO A 83 5.32 -8.25 -15.75
N GLY A 84 4.14 -8.88 -15.75
CA GLY A 84 3.45 -9.30 -16.97
C GLY A 84 2.47 -8.29 -17.57
N LYS A 85 2.17 -7.18 -16.88
CA LYS A 85 1.10 -6.25 -17.28
C LYS A 85 1.52 -4.78 -17.31
N GLU A 86 2.79 -4.50 -17.03
CA GLU A 86 3.25 -3.15 -16.75
C GLU A 86 4.01 -2.59 -17.96
N ASP A 87 3.69 -1.34 -18.33
CA ASP A 87 4.28 -0.65 -19.48
C ASP A 87 4.64 0.79 -19.10
N ILE A 88 5.77 1.27 -19.62
CA ILE A 88 6.22 2.65 -19.44
C ILE A 88 5.22 3.66 -20.00
N GLU A 89 4.47 3.27 -21.03
CA GLU A 89 3.36 4.08 -21.58
C GLU A 89 2.35 4.48 -20.49
N TYR A 90 1.99 3.54 -19.60
CA TYR A 90 1.04 3.82 -18.53
C TYR A 90 1.66 4.69 -17.45
N VAL A 91 2.95 4.51 -17.13
CA VAL A 91 3.69 5.37 -16.21
C VAL A 91 3.63 6.83 -16.69
N GLU A 92 3.97 7.06 -17.97
CA GLU A 92 3.98 8.39 -18.58
C GLU A 92 2.58 9.03 -18.59
N SER A 93 1.55 8.26 -18.96
CA SER A 93 0.17 8.76 -18.97
C SER A 93 -0.35 9.10 -17.57
N ILE A 94 -0.04 8.28 -16.56
CA ILE A 94 -0.40 8.54 -15.16
C ILE A 94 0.22 9.85 -14.70
N GLU A 95 1.51 10.04 -15.00
CA GLU A 95 2.23 11.27 -14.69
C GLU A 95 1.62 12.50 -15.37
N GLU A 96 1.24 12.39 -16.65
CA GLU A 96 0.59 13.45 -17.41
C GLU A 96 -0.76 13.84 -16.81
N ASP A 97 -1.62 12.87 -16.51
CA ASP A 97 -2.96 13.10 -15.96
C ASP A 97 -2.93 13.78 -14.59
N ILE A 98 -1.99 13.39 -13.72
CA ILE A 98 -1.81 14.02 -12.41
C ILE A 98 -1.38 15.49 -12.57
N ARG A 99 -0.44 15.76 -13.49
CA ARG A 99 -0.01 17.15 -13.79
C ARG A 99 -1.14 17.95 -14.44
N TRP A 100 -1.92 17.34 -15.32
CA TRP A 100 -3.08 17.96 -15.97
C TRP A 100 -4.14 18.37 -14.95
N LEU A 101 -4.35 17.56 -13.90
CA LEU A 101 -5.21 17.89 -12.76
C LEU A 101 -4.63 19.00 -11.85
N GLY A 102 -3.43 19.50 -12.12
CA GLY A 102 -2.80 20.59 -11.38
C GLY A 102 -2.02 20.18 -10.14
N TYR A 103 -1.72 18.88 -9.98
CA TYR A 103 -0.94 18.36 -8.87
C TYR A 103 0.51 18.09 -9.24
N SER A 104 1.35 17.96 -8.22
CA SER A 104 2.75 17.53 -8.32
C SER A 104 3.07 16.66 -7.12
N TRP A 105 3.98 15.69 -7.31
CA TRP A 105 4.44 14.81 -6.24
C TRP A 105 5.77 15.28 -5.64
N ASP A 106 6.05 14.79 -4.43
CA ASP A 106 7.29 15.05 -3.71
C ASP A 106 8.42 14.11 -4.15
N GLY A 107 9.50 14.72 -4.66
CA GLY A 107 10.69 14.00 -5.08
C GLY A 107 10.53 13.24 -6.40
N PRO A 108 11.38 12.23 -6.65
CA PRO A 108 11.24 11.37 -7.83
C PRO A 108 10.00 10.48 -7.72
N VAL A 109 9.52 10.00 -8.87
CA VAL A 109 8.57 8.89 -8.92
C VAL A 109 9.21 7.68 -8.25
N ARG A 110 8.44 6.97 -7.43
CA ARG A 110 8.88 5.73 -6.77
C ARG A 110 8.30 4.53 -7.49
N PHE A 111 9.05 3.43 -7.51
CA PHE A 111 8.58 2.15 -8.03
C PHE A 111 8.56 1.15 -6.87
N ALA A 112 7.51 0.35 -6.76
CA ALA A 112 7.45 -0.73 -5.77
C ALA A 112 8.56 -1.77 -6.01
N SER A 113 8.92 -1.99 -7.27
CA SER A 113 10.00 -2.89 -7.70
C SER A 113 11.40 -2.50 -7.19
N ASP A 114 11.67 -1.20 -7.01
CA ASP A 114 12.92 -0.70 -6.40
C ASP A 114 13.12 -1.23 -4.97
N TYR A 115 12.03 -1.62 -4.29
CA TYR A 115 12.05 -2.13 -2.91
C TYR A 115 12.07 -3.66 -2.83
N PHE A 116 12.14 -4.40 -3.94
CA PHE A 116 12.06 -5.88 -3.90
C PHE A 116 13.13 -6.54 -3.04
N GLN A 117 14.35 -5.99 -3.02
CA GLN A 117 15.40 -6.53 -2.17
C GLN A 117 15.06 -6.37 -0.68
N GLU A 118 14.53 -5.21 -0.27
CA GLU A 118 14.07 -4.99 1.11
C GLU A 118 12.88 -5.89 1.45
N MET A 119 11.92 -6.04 0.53
CA MET A 119 10.77 -6.94 0.73
C MET A 119 11.21 -8.40 0.89
N TYR A 120 12.19 -8.86 0.10
CA TYR A 120 12.78 -10.19 0.23
C TYR A 120 13.46 -10.36 1.60
N GLU A 121 14.21 -9.36 2.07
CA GLU A 121 14.86 -9.40 3.39
C GLU A 121 13.84 -9.46 4.53
N TYR A 122 12.72 -8.73 4.43
CA TYR A 122 11.63 -8.85 5.39
C TYR A 122 10.96 -10.23 5.35
N ALA A 123 10.80 -10.83 4.17
CA ALA A 123 10.30 -12.18 4.04
C ALA A 123 11.23 -13.21 4.72
N VAL A 124 12.55 -13.08 4.52
CA VAL A 124 13.56 -13.88 5.23
C VAL A 124 13.43 -13.70 6.75
N MET A 125 13.32 -12.47 7.23
CA MET A 125 13.14 -12.18 8.66
C MET A 125 11.87 -12.83 9.23
N LEU A 126 10.76 -12.82 8.47
CA LEU A 126 9.53 -13.51 8.89
C LEU A 126 9.73 -15.03 8.98
N ILE A 127 10.47 -15.63 8.05
CA ILE A 127 10.82 -17.06 8.09
C ILE A 127 11.68 -17.36 9.32
N GLU A 128 12.72 -16.56 9.60
CA GLU A 128 13.59 -16.71 10.76
C GLU A 128 12.84 -16.61 12.09
N GLN A 129 11.79 -15.78 12.15
CA GLN A 129 10.91 -15.66 13.32
C GLN A 129 9.83 -16.76 13.38
N GLY A 130 9.80 -17.68 12.41
CA GLY A 130 8.77 -18.74 12.31
C GLY A 130 7.38 -18.22 11.93
N LEU A 131 7.31 -16.98 11.42
CA LEU A 131 6.09 -16.26 11.03
C LEU A 131 5.75 -16.40 9.54
N ALA A 132 6.56 -17.11 8.76
CA ALA A 132 6.27 -17.46 7.38
C ALA A 132 6.81 -18.86 7.05
N TYR A 133 6.23 -19.51 6.04
CA TYR A 133 6.64 -20.84 5.58
C TYR A 133 6.40 -20.99 4.08
N VAL A 134 7.21 -21.82 3.41
CA VAL A 134 7.01 -22.18 2.01
C VAL A 134 5.97 -23.29 1.94
N ASP A 135 4.99 -23.13 1.06
CA ASP A 135 3.89 -24.05 0.85
C ASP A 135 3.94 -24.64 -0.57
N ASP A 136 3.86 -25.97 -0.68
CA ASP A 136 3.87 -26.69 -1.96
C ASP A 136 2.46 -27.10 -2.40
N GLN A 137 1.43 -26.66 -1.66
CA GLN A 137 0.05 -26.88 -2.07
C GLN A 137 -0.28 -26.08 -3.33
N THR A 138 -1.16 -26.63 -4.18
CA THR A 138 -1.65 -25.88 -5.35
C THR A 138 -2.54 -24.72 -4.93
N ALA A 139 -2.78 -23.75 -5.83
CA ALA A 139 -3.69 -22.64 -5.58
C ALA A 139 -5.11 -23.12 -5.20
N GLU A 140 -5.58 -24.20 -5.84
CA GLU A 140 -6.86 -24.83 -5.53
C GLU A 140 -6.87 -25.44 -4.12
N GLU A 141 -5.83 -26.20 -3.77
CA GLU A 141 -5.70 -26.81 -2.44
C GLU A 141 -5.60 -25.75 -1.33
N ILE A 142 -4.85 -24.66 -1.56
CA ILE A 142 -4.79 -23.51 -0.65
C ILE A 142 -6.18 -22.90 -0.47
N ARG A 143 -6.91 -22.67 -1.56
CA ARG A 143 -8.26 -22.10 -1.53
C ARG A 143 -9.21 -22.99 -0.72
N GLU A 144 -9.17 -24.30 -0.93
CA GLU A 144 -9.98 -25.28 -0.19
C GLU A 144 -9.60 -25.30 1.30
N ASN A 145 -8.29 -25.31 1.61
CA ASN A 145 -7.81 -25.30 2.98
C ASN A 145 -8.07 -23.99 3.72
N ARG A 146 -8.22 -22.86 3.02
CA ARG A 146 -8.64 -21.60 3.66
C ARG A 146 -10.10 -21.63 4.14
N GLY A 147 -10.89 -22.64 3.76
CA GLY A 147 -12.27 -22.81 4.20
C GLY A 147 -13.19 -21.72 3.67
N THR A 148 -14.27 -21.43 4.40
CA THR A 148 -15.27 -20.43 4.03
C THR A 148 -15.54 -19.46 5.18
N LEU A 149 -16.46 -18.51 4.99
CA LEU A 149 -16.93 -17.63 6.08
C LEU A 149 -17.60 -18.41 7.23
N THR A 150 -18.10 -19.62 6.97
CA THR A 150 -18.79 -20.46 7.95
C THR A 150 -17.97 -21.67 8.40
N GLU A 151 -16.98 -22.10 7.63
CA GLU A 151 -16.13 -23.25 7.93
C GLU A 151 -14.67 -22.80 8.18
N PRO A 152 -14.05 -23.23 9.29
CA PRO A 152 -12.67 -22.85 9.60
C PRO A 152 -11.68 -23.44 8.58
N GLY A 153 -10.56 -22.74 8.39
CA GLY A 153 -9.47 -23.25 7.56
C GLY A 153 -8.70 -24.39 8.25
N LYS A 154 -7.97 -25.15 7.44
CA LYS A 154 -7.11 -26.25 7.86
C LYS A 154 -5.65 -25.91 7.55
N PRO A 155 -4.72 -26.11 8.48
CA PRO A 155 -3.28 -25.94 8.23
C PRO A 155 -2.80 -26.72 7.01
N SER A 156 -1.90 -26.11 6.23
CA SER A 156 -1.14 -26.84 5.21
C SER A 156 -0.30 -27.94 5.86
N PRO A 157 -0.11 -29.10 5.20
CA PRO A 157 0.89 -30.10 5.61
C PRO A 157 2.31 -29.53 5.76
N TRP A 158 2.61 -28.41 5.09
CA TRP A 158 3.92 -27.77 5.09
C TRP A 158 4.05 -26.61 6.10
N ARG A 159 2.98 -26.31 6.84
CA ARG A 159 2.94 -25.18 7.79
C ARG A 159 4.02 -25.25 8.88
N ASP A 160 4.41 -26.45 9.27
CA ASP A 160 5.36 -26.70 10.36
C ASP A 160 6.77 -27.09 9.86
N ARG A 161 7.09 -26.76 8.60
CA ARG A 161 8.47 -26.82 8.09
C ARG A 161 9.44 -26.08 9.01
N SER A 162 10.66 -26.63 9.11
CA SER A 162 11.72 -25.99 9.90
C SER A 162 12.14 -24.66 9.26
N ILE A 163 12.66 -23.74 10.08
CA ILE A 163 13.20 -22.46 9.60
C ILE A 163 14.26 -22.69 8.52
N ALA A 164 15.19 -23.63 8.75
CA ALA A 164 16.26 -23.93 7.80
C ALA A 164 15.73 -24.45 6.45
N GLU A 165 14.71 -25.32 6.46
CA GLU A 165 14.07 -25.81 5.24
C GLU A 165 13.35 -24.69 4.47
N ASN A 166 12.62 -23.82 5.18
CA ASN A 166 11.93 -22.69 4.55
C ASN A 166 12.92 -21.71 3.90
N LEU A 167 14.04 -21.41 4.56
CA LEU A 167 15.08 -20.53 4.01
C LEU A 167 15.73 -21.13 2.76
N ASP A 168 16.08 -22.43 2.78
CA ASP A 168 16.62 -23.14 1.60
C ASP A 168 15.64 -23.06 0.42
N LEU A 169 14.38 -23.41 0.66
CA LEU A 169 13.36 -23.44 -0.39
C LEU A 169 13.07 -22.04 -0.94
N PHE A 170 12.97 -21.03 -0.08
CA PHE A 170 12.69 -19.67 -0.52
C PHE A 170 13.84 -19.06 -1.34
N GLU A 171 15.09 -19.36 -0.97
CA GLU A 171 16.26 -18.97 -1.77
C GLU A 171 16.26 -19.65 -3.14
N ARG A 172 15.92 -20.94 -3.21
CA ARG A 172 15.82 -21.69 -4.47
C ARG A 172 14.65 -21.20 -5.34
N MET A 173 13.55 -20.75 -4.74
CA MET A 173 12.46 -20.06 -5.44
C MET A 173 12.95 -18.76 -6.09
N LYS A 174 13.67 -17.92 -5.35
CA LYS A 174 14.29 -16.70 -5.90
C LYS A 174 15.25 -16.99 -7.05
N ASN A 175 16.00 -18.09 -6.96
CA ASN A 175 16.95 -18.51 -7.99
C ASN A 175 16.31 -19.21 -9.20
N GLY A 176 14.98 -19.32 -9.25
CA GLY A 176 14.24 -19.87 -10.39
C GLY A 176 14.36 -21.38 -10.58
N GLU A 177 14.64 -22.13 -9.50
CA GLU A 177 14.77 -23.59 -9.57
C GLU A 177 13.43 -24.33 -9.75
N PHE A 178 12.32 -23.61 -9.61
CA PHE A 178 10.96 -24.15 -9.58
C PHE A 178 10.11 -23.50 -10.67
N PRO A 179 9.24 -24.26 -11.37
CA PRO A 179 8.27 -23.68 -12.30
C PRO A 179 7.28 -22.72 -11.61
N ASP A 180 6.64 -21.87 -12.41
CA ASP A 180 5.63 -20.93 -11.91
C ASP A 180 4.47 -21.67 -11.20
N GLY A 181 4.06 -21.12 -10.05
CA GLY A 181 2.87 -21.57 -9.32
C GLY A 181 3.02 -22.88 -8.54
N ILE A 182 4.18 -23.54 -8.55
CA ILE A 182 4.36 -24.80 -7.79
C ILE A 182 4.66 -24.61 -6.30
N ARG A 183 5.08 -23.40 -5.90
CA ARG A 183 5.38 -23.03 -4.51
C ARG A 183 5.03 -21.58 -4.26
N VAL A 184 4.61 -21.28 -3.04
CA VAL A 184 4.38 -19.91 -2.55
C VAL A 184 4.97 -19.75 -1.15
N LEU A 185 5.40 -18.53 -0.81
CA LEU A 185 5.64 -18.18 0.59
C LEU A 185 4.30 -17.73 1.21
N ARG A 186 3.99 -18.18 2.41
CA ARG A 186 2.77 -17.79 3.14
C ARG A 186 3.11 -17.28 4.53
N ALA A 187 2.40 -16.24 4.97
CA ALA A 187 2.46 -15.83 6.36
C ALA A 187 1.82 -16.90 7.26
N LYS A 188 2.34 -17.08 8.47
CA LYS A 188 1.83 -18.00 9.48
C LYS A 188 1.07 -17.20 10.54
N ILE A 189 -0.25 -17.12 10.38
CA ILE A 189 -1.14 -16.30 11.21
C ILE A 189 -2.16 -17.22 11.91
N ASP A 190 -3.40 -17.28 11.45
CA ASP A 190 -4.47 -18.04 12.10
C ASP A 190 -5.46 -18.61 11.07
N MET A 191 -5.39 -19.92 10.86
CA MET A 191 -6.26 -20.63 9.92
C MET A 191 -7.73 -20.68 10.35
N VAL A 192 -8.05 -20.41 11.62
CA VAL A 192 -9.43 -20.36 12.12
C VAL A 192 -9.97 -18.93 12.27
N ALA A 193 -9.20 -17.92 11.84
CA ALA A 193 -9.62 -16.53 11.94
C ALA A 193 -10.96 -16.27 11.22
N PRO A 194 -11.84 -15.43 11.77
CA PRO A 194 -13.08 -15.04 11.09
C PRO A 194 -12.80 -14.23 9.82
N ASN A 195 -11.70 -13.47 9.80
CA ASN A 195 -11.25 -12.77 8.60
C ASN A 195 -10.42 -13.72 7.74
N MET A 196 -10.91 -14.04 6.53
CA MET A 196 -10.20 -14.95 5.62
C MET A 196 -8.82 -14.44 5.21
N ASN A 197 -8.56 -13.13 5.24
CA ASN A 197 -7.25 -12.56 4.92
C ASN A 197 -6.19 -12.87 5.97
N LEU A 198 -6.59 -13.28 7.18
CA LEU A 198 -5.68 -13.72 8.24
C LEU A 198 -5.44 -15.24 8.23
N ARG A 199 -6.06 -15.97 7.30
CA ARG A 199 -5.87 -17.42 7.13
C ARG A 199 -4.68 -17.70 6.23
N ASP A 200 -3.49 -17.55 6.82
CA ASP A 200 -2.18 -17.75 6.21
C ASP A 200 -2.11 -17.22 4.75
N PRO A 201 -2.20 -15.89 4.54
CA PRO A 201 -2.17 -15.30 3.20
C PRO A 201 -0.83 -15.57 2.50
N VAL A 202 -0.89 -15.62 1.16
CA VAL A 202 0.28 -15.54 0.27
C VAL A 202 0.82 -14.11 0.32
#